data_AF-D1PRC3-F1
#
_entry.id   AF-D1PRC3-F1
#
_cell.length_a   1.000
_cell.length_b   1.000
_cell.length_c   1.000
_cell.angle_alpha   90.00
_cell.angle_beta   90.00
_cell.angle_gamma   90.00
#
_symmetry.space_group_name_H-M   'P 1'
#
loop_
_entity.id
_entity.type
_entity.pdbx_description
1 polymer ?
#
loop_
_entity_poly.entity_id
_entity_poly.type
_entity_poly.pdbx_seq_one_letter_code
_entity_poly.pdbx_strand_id
1 'polypeptide(L)' 'RALREGGRFTLCHRPDQLAEVLCTLRAARLEPKRLAFARQRPGSTPWLFVVEAQKGRRPGLRLEPDLLVETGAARYGV' A
#
# COMPACT_ATOMS: atom_id res chain seq x y z
N ARG A 1 10.42 11.87 13.86
CA ARG A 1 9.52 10.70 13.97
C ARG A 1 8.07 11.21 14.01
N ALA A 2 7.26 10.99 12.97
CA ALA A 2 5.93 11.60 12.84
C ALA A 2 4.77 10.77 13.45
N LEU A 3 4.90 9.44 13.51
CA LEU A 3 3.82 8.56 13.98
C LEU A 3 3.98 8.16 15.45
N ARG A 4 2.89 8.28 16.22
CA ARG A 4 2.74 7.64 17.54
C ARG A 4 2.64 6.12 17.44
N GLU A 5 2.85 5.40 18.53
CA GLU A 5 2.61 3.94 18.55
C GLU A 5 1.17 3.63 18.16
N GLY A 6 0.97 2.61 17.32
CA GLY A 6 -0.32 2.32 16.69
C GLY A 6 -0.75 3.30 15.60
N GLY A 7 0.03 4.35 15.33
CA GLY A 7 -0.19 5.26 14.22
C GLY A 7 -0.11 4.54 12.87
N ARG A 8 -0.87 5.03 11.91
CA ARG A 8 -1.10 4.39 10.61
C ARG A 8 -0.38 5.16 9.51
N PHE A 9 0.19 4.43 8.57
CA PHE A 9 0.88 4.94 7.40
C PHE A 9 0.33 4.24 6.18
N THR A 10 0.00 4.98 5.12
CA THR A 10 -0.48 4.40 3.87
C THR A 10 0.32 5.00 2.73
N LEU A 11 0.71 4.16 1.78
CA LEU A 11 1.42 4.57 0.57
C LEU A 11 0.94 3.74 -0.63
N CYS A 12 1.16 4.27 -1.83
CA CYS A 12 1.08 3.51 -3.07
C CYS A 12 2.43 3.51 -3.80
N HIS A 13 2.73 2.42 -4.51
CA HIS A 13 3.95 2.32 -5.31
C HIS A 13 3.78 1.30 -6.44
N ARG A 14 4.73 1.30 -7.40
CA ARG A 14 4.81 0.26 -8.43
C ARG A 14 5.10 -1.14 -7.85
N PRO A 15 4.51 -2.22 -8.39
CA PRO A 15 4.66 -3.59 -7.90
C PRO A 15 6.09 -4.15 -7.87
N ASP A 16 6.99 -3.71 -8.76
CA ASP A 16 8.38 -4.17 -8.79
C ASP A 16 9.14 -3.84 -7.49
N GLN A 17 8.74 -2.76 -6.81
CA GLN A 17 9.33 -2.32 -5.54
C GLN A 17 8.64 -2.93 -4.30
N LEU A 18 7.66 -3.83 -4.47
CA LEU A 18 6.85 -4.33 -3.36
C LEU A 18 7.71 -4.95 -2.24
N ALA A 19 8.63 -5.85 -2.58
CA ALA A 19 9.48 -6.53 -1.61
C ALA A 19 10.32 -5.53 -0.80
N GLU A 20 10.98 -4.59 -1.48
CA GLU A 20 11.81 -3.55 -0.87
C GLU A 20 11.01 -2.65 0.07
N VAL A 21 9.82 -2.23 -0.36
CA VAL A 21 8.92 -1.40 0.45
C VAL A 21 8.48 -2.14 1.72
N LEU A 22 8.07 -3.41 1.61
CA LEU A 22 7.65 -4.19 2.79
C LEU A 22 8.80 -4.38 3.79
N CYS A 23 10.02 -4.63 3.29
CA CYS A 23 11.22 -4.72 4.13
C CYS A 23 11.53 -3.38 4.83
N THR A 24 11.49 -2.28 4.09
CA THR A 24 11.76 -0.93 4.61
C THR A 24 10.73 -0.54 5.68
N LEU A 25 9.45 -0.84 5.48
CA LEU A 25 8.40 -0.60 6.47
C LEU A 25 8.70 -1.34 7.78
N ARG A 26 9.02 -2.64 7.70
CA ARG A 26 9.34 -3.43 8.89
C ARG A 26 10.59 -2.93 9.60
N ALA A 27 11.64 -2.57 8.87
CA ALA A 27 12.85 -1.96 9.42
C ALA A 27 12.54 -0.64 10.16
N ALA A 28 11.55 0.12 9.70
CA ALA A 28 11.06 1.34 10.33
C ALA A 28 10.07 1.12 11.51
N ARG A 29 9.88 -0.13 11.97
CA ARG A 29 8.84 -0.54 12.95
C ARG A 29 7.40 -0.27 12.49
N LEU A 30 7.17 -0.18 11.19
CA LEU A 30 5.85 -0.09 10.57
C LEU A 30 5.48 -1.48 10.03
N GLU A 31 4.58 -2.17 10.71
CA GLU A 31 4.17 -3.50 10.28
C GLU A 31 3.12 -3.39 9.18
N PRO A 32 3.35 -3.93 7.96
CA PRO A 32 2.34 -3.97 6.91
C PRO A 32 1.10 -4.74 7.37
N LYS A 33 -0.08 -4.14 7.19
CA LYS A 33 -1.37 -4.66 7.68
C LYS A 33 -2.35 -4.98 6.59
N ARG A 34 -2.43 -4.13 5.56
CA ARG A 34 -3.36 -4.29 4.45
C ARG A 34 -2.62 -4.02 3.16
N LEU A 35 -2.83 -4.86 2.15
CA LEU A 35 -2.25 -4.73 0.83
C LEU A 35 -3.32 -4.95 -0.22
N ALA A 36 -3.48 -4.01 -1.15
CA ALA A 36 -4.35 -4.11 -2.31
C ALA A 36 -3.56 -3.81 -3.58
N PHE A 37 -3.93 -4.42 -4.70
CA PHE A 37 -3.37 -4.09 -6.01
C PHE A 37 -4.34 -3.23 -6.81
N ALA A 38 -3.83 -2.20 -7.49
CA ALA A 38 -4.61 -1.40 -8.40
C ALA A 38 -4.46 -1.92 -9.84
N ARG A 39 -5.59 -2.13 -10.50
CA ARG A 39 -5.68 -2.68 -11.87
C ARG A 39 -6.61 -1.84 -12.72
N GLN A 40 -6.34 -1.78 -14.02
CA GLN A 40 -7.24 -1.14 -14.99
C GLN A 40 -8.42 -2.05 -15.36
N ARG A 41 -8.20 -3.38 -15.33
CA ARG A 41 -9.22 -4.37 -15.67
C ARG A 41 -9.11 -5.57 -14.72
N PRO A 42 -10.21 -6.30 -14.47
CA PRO A 42 -10.14 -7.58 -13.78
C PRO A 42 -9.16 -8.53 -14.47
N GLY A 43 -8.29 -9.18 -13.69
CA GLY A 43 -7.31 -10.14 -14.20
C GLY A 43 -6.09 -9.55 -14.91
N SER A 44 -6.03 -8.23 -15.17
CA SER A 44 -4.83 -7.61 -15.77
C SER A 44 -3.69 -7.49 -14.76
N THR A 45 -2.44 -7.43 -15.22
CA THR A 45 -1.29 -7.14 -14.33
C THR A 45 -1.52 -5.84 -13.53
N PRO A 46 -1.21 -5.81 -12.22
CA PRO A 46 -1.31 -4.60 -11.41
C PRO A 46 -0.41 -3.50 -11.92
N TRP A 47 -0.88 -2.26 -11.88
CA TRP A 47 -0.05 -1.09 -12.14
C TRP A 47 0.55 -0.51 -10.87
N LEU A 48 -0.18 -0.58 -9.76
CA LEU A 48 0.26 -0.12 -8.44
C LEU A 48 -0.14 -1.14 -7.37
N PHE A 49 0.48 -1.04 -6.22
CA PHE A 49 -0.06 -1.57 -4.97
C PHE A 49 -0.29 -0.43 -3.99
N VAL A 50 -1.21 -0.63 -3.05
CA VAL A 50 -1.44 0.23 -1.90
C VAL A 50 -1.17 -0.60 -0.66
N VAL A 51 -0.33 -0.11 0.24
CA VAL A 51 -0.07 -0.77 1.52
C VAL A 51 -0.37 0.19 2.66
N GLU A 52 -1.08 -0.33 3.66
CA GLU A 52 -1.25 0.30 4.96
C GLU A 52 -0.37 -0.42 5.97
N ALA A 53 0.40 0.31 6.76
CA ALA A 53 1.22 -0.20 7.84
C ALA A 53 0.92 0.52 9.16
N GLN A 54 1.19 -0.16 10.28
CA GLN A 54 0.97 0.39 11.62
C GLN A 54 2.21 0.28 12.48
N LYS A 55 2.50 1.35 13.22
CA LYS A 55 3.69 1.43 14.06
C LYS A 55 3.60 0.54 15.30
N GLY A 56 4.62 -0.29 15.52
CA GLY A 56 4.75 -1.11 16.73
C GLY A 56 3.68 -2.18 16.89
N ARG A 57 3.12 -2.67 15.78
CA ARG A 57 2.13 -3.76 15.79
C ARG A 57 2.79 -5.10 15.51
N ARG A 58 2.16 -6.16 16.00
CA ARG A 58 2.56 -7.56 15.74
C ARG A 58 2.35 -7.90 14.27
N PRO A 59 3.06 -8.88 13.71
CA PRO A 59 2.87 -9.32 12.33
C PRO A 59 1.43 -9.72 11.97
N GLY A 60 1.11 -9.61 10.68
CA GLY A 60 -0.16 -10.05 10.11
C GLY A 60 -0.60 -9.12 8.99
N LEU A 61 -0.55 -9.64 7.76
CA LEU A 61 -0.91 -8.94 6.54
C LEU A 61 -2.22 -9.50 5.98
N ARG A 62 -3.15 -8.62 5.65
CA ARG A 62 -4.37 -8.95 4.92
C ARG A 62 -4.24 -8.51 3.46
N LEU A 63 -4.49 -9.42 2.54
CA LEU A 63 -4.73 -9.07 1.16
C LEU A 63 -6.17 -8.60 1.02
N GLU A 64 -6.34 -7.38 0.53
CA GLU A 64 -7.64 -6.80 0.21
C GLU A 64 -7.98 -7.11 -1.25
N PRO A 65 -9.27 -7.03 -1.64
CA PRO A 65 -9.65 -7.08 -3.04
C PRO A 65 -8.91 -6.05 -3.88
N ASP A 66 -8.70 -6.37 -5.15
CA ASP A 66 -8.07 -5.46 -6.09
C ASP A 66 -8.90 -4.18 -6.27
N LEU A 67 -8.21 -3.05 -6.33
CA LEU A 67 -8.79 -1.76 -6.67
C LEU A 67 -8.89 -1.66 -8.19
N LEU A 68 -10.10 -1.67 -8.73
CA LEU A 68 -10.32 -1.41 -10.15
C LEU A 68 -10.36 0.10 -10.37
N VAL A 69 -9.41 0.60 -11.16
CA VAL A 69 -9.34 2.01 -11.54
C VAL A 69 -10.27 2.21 -12.73
N GLU A 70 -11.37 2.94 -12.52
CA GLU A 70 -12.26 3.36 -13.59
C GLU A 70 -11.79 4.70 -14.16
N THR A 71 -11.80 4.82 -15.49
CA THR A 71 -11.33 6.02 -16.19
C THR A 71 -12.21 7.22 -15.86
N GLY A 72 -11.65 8.20 -15.17
CA GLY A 72 -12.20 9.53 -14.97
C GLY A 72 -11.08 10.57 -15.01
N ALA A 73 -11.36 11.78 -15.47
CA ALA A 73 -10.35 12.84 -15.57
C ALA A 73 -9.92 13.31 -14.17
N ALA A 74 -8.79 12.80 -13.67
CA ALA A 74 -8.13 13.35 -12.50
C ALA A 74 -7.23 14.52 -12.92
N ARG A 75 -7.66 15.75 -12.66
CA ARG A 75 -6.77 16.91 -12.65
C ARG A 75 -6.17 17.04 -11.25
N TYR A 76 -4.85 16.94 -11.14
CA TYR A 76 -4.11 17.22 -9.92
C TYR A 76 -3.26 18.47 -10.17
N GLY A 77 -3.45 19.52 -9.36
CA GLY A 77 -2.69 20.76 -9.47
C GLY A 77 -3.20 21.76 -10.51
N VAL A 78 -4.52 21.97 -10.61
CA VAL A 78 -5.04 23.25 -11.11
C VAL A 78 -4.95 24.32 -10.03
#